data_AF-X1EBI5-F1
#
_entry.id   AF-X1EBI5-F1
#
_cell.length_a   1.000
_cell.length_b   1.000
_cell.length_c   1.000
_cell.angle_alpha   90.00
_cell.angle_beta   90.00
_cell.angle_gamma   90.00
#
_symmetry.space_group_name_H-M   'P 1'
#
loop_
_entity.id
_entity.type
_entity.pdbx_description
1 polymer ?
#
loop_
_entity_poly.entity_id
_entity_poly.type
_entity_poly.pdbx_seq_one_letter_code
_entity_poly.pdbx_strand_id
1 'polypeptide(L)' 'MEYVQEILEVIGFNPERVFMEYCSSAEGDKFQKTAIITSEKINKLGKSPLNKLKTE' A
#
# COMPACT_ATOMS: atom_id res chain seq x y z
N MET A 1 -7.99 4.20 -9.16
CA MET A 1 -6.73 4.09 -8.39
C MET A 1 -5.49 4.45 -9.20
N GLU A 2 -5.59 4.34 -10.52
CA GLU A 2 -4.49 4.59 -11.45
C GLU A 2 -3.81 5.94 -11.22
N TYR A 3 -4.56 7.03 -11.07
CA TYR A 3 -3.97 8.35 -10.84
C TYR A 3 -3.05 8.46 -9.59
N VAL A 4 -3.42 7.81 -8.48
CA VAL A 4 -2.58 7.82 -7.27
C VAL A 4 -1.32 7.00 -7.47
N GLN A 5 -1.44 5.88 -8.18
CA GLN A 5 -0.31 5.00 -8.51
C GLN A 5 0.67 5.69 -9.48
N GLU A 6 0.16 6.42 -10.47
CA GLU A 6 0.95 7.27 -11.38
C GLU A 6 1.70 8.36 -10.60
N ILE A 7 1.03 9.05 -9.66
CA ILE A 7 1.70 10.04 -8.82
C ILE A 7 2.86 9.40 -8.06
N LEU A 8 2.62 8.24 -7.42
CA LEU A 8 3.66 7.52 -6.68
C LEU A 8 4.86 7.20 -7.56
N GLU A 9 4.63 6.73 -8.77
CA GLU A 9 5.70 6.46 -9.74
C GLU A 9 6.50 7.73 -10.06
N VAL A 10 5.82 8.84 -10.35
CA VAL A 10 6.44 10.14 -10.65
C VAL A 10 7.30 10.65 -9.49
N ILE A 11 6.86 10.46 -8.25
CA ILE A 11 7.63 10.89 -7.05
C ILE A 11 8.68 9.86 -6.60
N GLY A 12 8.91 8.80 -7.38
CA GLY A 12 9.96 7.80 -7.12
C GLY A 12 9.59 6.73 -6.10
N PHE A 13 8.30 6.48 -5.90
CA PHE A 13 7.76 5.44 -5.03
C PHE A 13 7.25 4.26 -5.86
N ASN A 14 7.36 3.06 -5.31
CA ASN A 14 6.73 1.90 -5.93
C ASN A 14 5.19 2.03 -5.82
N PRO A 15 4.44 2.00 -6.95
CA PRO A 15 2.98 2.17 -6.95
C PRO A 15 2.22 1.09 -6.19
N GLU A 16 2.79 -0.11 -6.06
CA GLU A 16 2.21 -1.23 -5.31
C GLU A 16 2.18 -0.98 -3.79
N ARG A 17 2.79 0.11 -3.31
CA ARG A 17 2.66 0.55 -1.90
C ARG A 17 1.27 1.03 -1.57
N VAL A 18 0.43 1.35 -2.56
CA VAL A 18 -0.97 1.70 -2.36
C VAL A 18 -1.86 0.75 -3.13
N PHE A 19 -2.86 0.22 -2.42
CA PHE A 19 -3.79 -0.78 -2.92
C PHE A 19 -5.20 -0.43 -2.46
N MET A 20 -6.18 -0.75 -3.30
CA MET A 20 -7.60 -0.52 -3.02
C MET A 20 -8.36 -1.79 -3.31
N GLU A 21 -9.24 -2.16 -2.38
CA GLU A 21 -10.14 -3.29 -2.52
C GLU A 21 -11.50 -2.88 -1.97
N TYR A 22 -12.57 -3.26 -2.67
CA TYR A 22 -13.92 -3.05 -2.17
C TYR A 22 -14.25 -4.17 -1.18
N CYS A 23 -14.67 -3.80 0.03
CA CYS A 23 -15.06 -4.73 1.07
C CYS A 23 -16.34 -4.24 1.71
N SER A 24 -17.41 -5.04 1.63
CA SER A 24 -18.67 -4.76 2.32
C SER A 24 -18.56 -5.09 3.81
N SER A 25 -19.52 -4.62 4.60
CA SER A 25 -19.55 -4.81 6.05
C SER A 25 -19.70 -6.27 6.49
N ALA A 26 -20.18 -7.15 5.61
CA ALA A 26 -20.34 -8.58 5.91
C ALA A 26 -19.10 -9.41 5.54
N GLU A 27 -18.14 -8.85 4.81
CA GLU A 27 -17.00 -9.57 4.26
C GLU A 27 -15.78 -9.55 5.19
N GLY A 28 -15.97 -9.96 6.46
CA GLY A 28 -14.89 -10.01 7.46
C GLY A 28 -13.69 -10.85 7.01
N ASP A 29 -13.96 -12.02 6.42
CA ASP A 29 -12.91 -12.92 5.90
C ASP A 29 -12.13 -12.29 4.74
N LYS A 30 -12.81 -11.51 3.89
CA LYS A 30 -12.15 -10.79 2.78
C LYS A 30 -11.23 -9.71 3.35
N PHE A 31 -11.72 -8.94 4.31
CA PHE A 31 -10.92 -7.93 5.00
C PHE A 31 -9.67 -8.54 5.62
N GLN A 32 -9.81 -9.65 6.35
CA GLN A 32 -8.67 -10.33 6.97
C GLN A 32 -7.63 -10.77 5.93
N LYS A 33 -8.05 -11.44 4.84
CA LYS A 33 -7.15 -11.88 3.77
C LYS A 33 -6.46 -10.69 3.09
N THR A 34 -7.21 -9.63 2.80
CA THR A 34 -6.67 -8.42 2.18
C THR A 34 -5.65 -7.74 3.08
N ALA A 35 -5.90 -7.66 4.40
CA ALA A 35 -4.96 -7.09 5.35
C ALA A 35 -3.64 -7.89 5.42
N ILE A 36 -3.72 -9.22 5.43
CA ILE A 36 -2.54 -10.11 5.41
C ILE A 36 -1.74 -9.90 4.13
N ILE A 37 -2.38 -9.97 2.95
CA ILE A 37 -1.73 -9.80 1.65
C ILE A 37 -1.07 -8.41 1.56
N THR A 38 -1.74 -7.37 2.05
CA THR A 38 -1.20 -6.01 2.05
C THR A 38 0.03 -5.91 2.94
N SER A 39 -0.02 -6.48 4.14
CA SER A 39 1.13 -6.54 5.05
C SER A 39 2.33 -7.26 4.42
N GLU A 40 2.11 -8.41 3.81
CA GLU A 40 3.15 -9.16 3.11
C GLU A 40 3.79 -8.37 1.96
N LYS A 41 2.98 -7.69 1.13
CA LYS A 41 3.46 -6.83 0.04
C LYS A 41 4.32 -5.70 0.57
N ILE A 42 3.84 -4.97 1.59
CA ILE A 42 4.60 -3.85 2.18
C ILE A 42 5.91 -4.32 2.82
N ASN A 43 5.90 -5.47 3.49
CA ASN A 43 7.11 -6.05 4.08
C ASN A 43 8.14 -6.43 3.01
N LYS A 44 7.71 -7.02 1.89
CA LYS A 44 8.59 -7.35 0.75
C LYS A 44 9.20 -6.10 0.10
N LEU A 45 8.44 -5.01 0.03
CA LEU A 45 8.92 -3.72 -0.50
C LEU A 45 9.88 -2.99 0.46
N GLY A 46 9.97 -3.45 1.72
CA GLY A 46 10.80 -2.82 2.73
C GLY A 46 10.35 -1.42 3.15
N LYS A 47 11.19 -0.74 3.94
CA LYS A 47 10.89 0.57 4.52
C LYS A 47 10.54 1.60 3.45
N SER A 48 9.56 2.44 3.75
CA SER A 48 9.17 3.55 2.87
C SER A 48 10.34 4.55 2.71
N PRO A 49 10.58 5.07 1.49
CA PRO A 49 11.52 6.16 1.25
C PRO A 49 11.25 7.42 2.10
N LEU A 50 9.99 7.66 2.50
CA LEU A 50 9.61 8.80 3.38
C LEU A 50 10.28 8.73 4.75
N ASN A 51 10.67 7.54 5.23
CA ASN A 51 11.29 7.41 6.54
C ASN A 51 12.69 8.05 6.60
N LYS A 52 13.32 8.31 5.45
CA LYS A 52 14.59 9.05 5.37
C LYS A 52 14.41 10.57 5.56
N LEU A 53 13.18 11.07 5.44
CA LEU A 53 12.87 12.50 5.57
C LEU A 53 12.52 12.91 7.02
N LYS A 54 12.37 11.95 7.95
CA LYS A 54 12.11 12.23 9.38
C LYS A 54 13.39 12.52 10.16
N THR A 55 14.32 13.28 9.58
CA THR A 55 15.58 13.65 10.25
C THR A 55 15.80 15.15 10.12
N GLU A 56 14.91 15.92 10.75
CA GLU A 56 15.14 17.26 11.29
C GLU A 56 14.35 17.39 12.60
#